data_AF-A0A9Q8LHB0-F1
#
_entry.id   AF-A0A9Q8LHB0-F1
#
_cell.length_a   1.000
_cell.length_b   1.000
_cell.length_c   1.000
_cell.angle_alpha   90.00
_cell.angle_beta   90.00
_cell.angle_gamma   90.00
#
_symmetry.space_group_name_H-M   'P 1'
#
loop_
_entity.id
_entity.type
_entity.pdbx_description
1 polymer ?
#
loop_
_entity_poly.entity_id
_entity_poly.type
_entity_poly.pdbx_seq_one_letter_code
_entity_poly.pdbx_strand_id
1 'polypeptide(L)'
;MEWPSNITPTSTILPGSTKATVLDNGSTMKGESSSGKTSMSEKVRAKISKLRKKPHVSNEQKLQAKIDSLNSEAGELNGECARLREKATSFTTRAETTPAPAEAPPKRDALFERNSTAPPGQYDAQLKARNLLLGDWLLFEKDVRAYSKKLDRFEGTVEGLRKDHVKPGQAMGKMEHHFEGLENAVFNLKEQRTELKKAVAGVPLPVSQEVIREDGKDKDRYPHALPPK
;
A
#
# COMPACT_ATOMS: atom_id res chain seq x y z
N MET A 1 -41.41 -12.05 -35.70
CA MET A 1 -40.96 -13.32 -35.10
C MET A 1 -41.02 -13.17 -33.59
N GLU A 2 -42.06 -13.80 -33.04
CA GLU A 2 -42.16 -14.55 -31.76
C GLU A 2 -41.29 -14.13 -30.55
N TRP A 3 -42.01 -13.81 -29.46
CA TRP A 3 -41.63 -13.90 -28.04
C TRP A 3 -41.60 -15.38 -27.56
N PRO A 4 -41.42 -15.78 -26.26
CA PRO A 4 -40.94 -15.14 -25.01
C PRO A 4 -39.87 -16.02 -24.26
N SER A 5 -39.25 -15.70 -23.12
CA SER A 5 -39.80 -15.80 -21.73
C SER A 5 -38.65 -15.53 -20.72
N ASN A 6 -38.78 -14.59 -19.77
CA ASN A 6 -39.34 -14.76 -18.41
C ASN A 6 -38.62 -15.83 -17.56
N ILE A 7 -37.94 -15.47 -16.45
CA ILE A 7 -38.24 -15.94 -15.06
C ILE A 7 -37.58 -15.02 -14.01
N THR A 8 -38.40 -14.42 -13.15
CA THR A 8 -38.05 -13.84 -11.83
C THR A 8 -38.35 -14.88 -10.76
N PRO A 9 -37.61 -14.95 -9.64
CA PRO A 9 -38.15 -15.55 -8.43
C PRO A 9 -38.47 -14.51 -7.35
N THR A 10 -39.77 -14.31 -7.16
CA THR A 10 -40.42 -13.89 -5.91
C THR A 10 -40.18 -14.95 -4.83
N SER A 11 -39.81 -14.54 -3.61
CA SER A 11 -40.00 -15.40 -2.44
C SER A 11 -40.83 -14.66 -1.39
N THR A 12 -42.08 -15.09 -1.34
CA THR A 12 -43.10 -14.80 -0.34
C THR A 12 -42.91 -15.77 0.83
N ILE A 13 -42.79 -15.28 2.06
CA ILE A 13 -42.97 -16.11 3.26
C ILE A 13 -43.76 -15.31 4.29
N LEU A 14 -44.95 -15.82 4.61
CA LEU A 14 -45.73 -15.83 5.86
C LEU A 14 -47.07 -16.54 5.51
N PRO A 15 -47.89 -17.13 6.43
CA PRO A 15 -47.86 -17.11 7.91
C PRO A 15 -48.19 -18.47 8.62
N GLY A 16 -48.16 -18.47 9.96
CA GLY A 16 -48.85 -19.44 10.88
C GLY A 16 -48.40 -19.17 12.33
N SER A 17 -49.21 -18.74 13.33
CA SER A 17 -50.44 -19.30 13.95
C SER A 17 -50.24 -20.76 14.41
N THR A 18 -50.49 -21.25 15.63
CA THR A 18 -50.98 -20.78 16.95
C THR A 18 -50.65 -21.90 17.96
N LYS A 19 -50.42 -21.59 19.25
CA LYS A 19 -51.16 -22.15 20.42
C LYS A 19 -50.43 -21.93 21.75
N ALA A 20 -51.27 -21.65 22.75
CA ALA A 20 -50.96 -21.38 24.14
C ALA A 20 -50.57 -22.62 24.95
N THR A 21 -49.86 -22.39 26.06
CA THR A 21 -50.00 -23.21 27.27
C THR A 21 -49.92 -22.27 28.48
N VAL A 22 -51.04 -22.20 29.18
CA VAL A 22 -51.19 -21.68 30.54
C VAL A 22 -50.79 -22.80 31.49
N LEU A 23 -49.94 -22.54 32.48
CA LEU A 23 -50.16 -23.04 33.83
C LEU A 23 -49.55 -22.09 34.87
N ASP A 24 -50.37 -21.93 35.89
CA ASP A 24 -50.37 -21.08 37.06
C ASP A 24 -49.61 -21.75 38.22
N ASN A 25 -48.90 -20.97 39.05
CA ASN A 25 -49.18 -20.87 40.49
C ASN A 25 -48.11 -20.05 41.23
N GLY A 26 -48.60 -19.29 42.20
CA GLY A 26 -47.93 -18.13 42.77
C GLY A 26 -46.95 -18.40 43.91
N SER A 27 -46.28 -17.33 44.33
CA SER A 27 -45.84 -17.19 45.70
C SER A 27 -45.72 -15.72 46.08
N THR A 28 -46.42 -15.41 47.15
CA THR A 28 -46.61 -14.13 47.84
C THR A 28 -45.28 -13.64 48.42
N MET A 29 -45.02 -12.32 48.42
CA MET A 29 -44.65 -11.53 49.61
C MET A 29 -44.36 -10.06 49.22
N LYS A 30 -45.06 -9.17 49.94
CA LYS A 30 -44.90 -7.72 50.14
C LYS A 30 -43.54 -7.11 49.75
N GLY A 31 -43.60 -6.01 49.00
CA GLY A 31 -42.50 -5.06 48.84
C GLY A 31 -42.92 -3.83 48.05
N GLU A 32 -43.42 -2.83 48.76
CA GLU A 32 -43.32 -1.40 48.46
C GLU A 32 -43.81 -0.86 47.11
N SER A 33 -44.88 -0.07 47.23
CA SER A 33 -45.37 0.91 46.28
C SER A 33 -44.26 1.78 45.68
N SER A 34 -43.97 1.65 44.40
CA SER A 34 -43.53 2.79 43.60
C SER A 34 -44.11 2.69 42.18
N SER A 35 -44.90 3.71 41.83
CA SER A 35 -45.51 3.90 40.52
C SER A 35 -44.41 4.14 39.49
N GLY A 36 -43.95 3.06 38.85
CA GLY A 36 -42.85 3.04 37.88
C GLY A 36 -43.19 3.71 36.55
N LYS A 37 -43.48 5.01 36.56
CA LYS A 37 -43.45 5.84 35.35
C LYS A 37 -41.99 6.15 35.05
N THR A 38 -41.29 5.21 34.42
CA THR A 38 -39.95 5.46 33.87
C THR A 38 -40.01 6.69 32.96
N SER A 39 -39.25 7.72 33.33
CA SER A 39 -39.22 8.99 32.63
C SER A 39 -38.85 8.77 31.16
N MET A 40 -39.40 9.56 30.24
CA MET A 40 -38.99 9.55 28.82
C MET A 40 -37.47 9.64 28.67
N SER A 41 -36.81 10.40 29.55
CA SER A 41 -35.34 10.50 29.58
C SER A 41 -34.64 9.17 29.90
N GLU A 42 -35.26 8.34 30.75
CA GLU A 42 -34.74 7.05 31.18
C GLU A 42 -34.99 5.97 30.12
N LYS A 43 -36.13 6.03 29.43
CA LYS A 43 -36.39 5.21 28.23
C LYS A 43 -35.45 5.57 27.09
N VAL A 44 -35.16 6.85 26.88
CA VAL A 44 -34.17 7.31 25.89
C VAL A 44 -32.77 6.86 26.29
N ARG A 45 -32.37 7.01 27.55
CA ARG A 45 -31.07 6.55 28.05
C ARG A 45 -30.92 5.03 27.93
N ALA A 46 -31.97 4.25 28.22
CA ALA A 46 -31.97 2.80 28.06
C ALA A 46 -31.92 2.36 26.58
N LYS A 47 -32.66 3.04 25.69
CA LYS A 47 -32.56 2.80 24.23
C LYS A 47 -31.18 3.16 23.70
N ILE A 48 -30.63 4.30 24.09
CA ILE A 48 -29.28 4.72 23.73
C ILE A 48 -28.26 3.72 24.27
N SER A 49 -28.37 3.23 25.50
CA SER A 49 -27.47 2.20 26.05
C SER A 49 -27.58 0.86 25.32
N LYS A 50 -28.79 0.46 24.88
CA LYS A 50 -28.98 -0.74 24.05
C LYS A 50 -28.37 -0.57 22.65
N LEU A 51 -28.43 0.64 22.08
CA LEU A 51 -27.82 0.99 20.79
C LEU A 51 -26.30 1.22 20.90
N ARG A 52 -25.79 1.59 22.08
CA ARG A 52 -24.36 1.74 22.40
C ARG A 52 -23.65 0.40 22.66
N LYS A 53 -24.36 -0.72 22.66
CA LYS A 53 -23.72 -2.04 22.64
C LYS A 53 -22.97 -2.17 21.32
N LYS A 54 -21.67 -1.91 21.35
CA LYS A 54 -20.79 -2.16 20.21
C LYS A 54 -21.03 -3.61 19.75
N PRO A 55 -21.23 -3.86 18.45
CA PRO A 55 -21.35 -5.24 17.96
C PRO A 55 -20.14 -6.02 18.45
N HIS A 56 -20.39 -7.18 19.07
CA HIS A 56 -19.32 -8.05 19.53
C HIS A 56 -18.70 -8.71 18.30
N VAL A 57 -17.60 -8.14 17.82
CA VAL A 57 -16.81 -8.70 16.73
C VAL A 57 -15.90 -9.78 17.30
N SER A 58 -16.04 -11.01 16.83
CA SER A 58 -15.19 -12.13 17.26
C SER A 58 -13.73 -11.90 16.82
N ASN A 59 -12.77 -12.54 17.49
CA ASN A 59 -11.37 -12.44 17.09
C ASN A 59 -11.14 -13.00 15.68
N GLU A 60 -11.90 -14.01 15.29
CA GLU A 60 -11.89 -14.58 13.94
C GLU A 60 -12.36 -13.58 12.89
N GLN A 61 -13.44 -12.83 13.15
CA GLN A 61 -13.91 -11.77 12.24
C GLN A 61 -12.89 -10.63 12.09
N LYS A 62 -12.19 -10.27 13.16
CA LYS A 62 -11.11 -9.27 13.10
C LYS A 62 -9.93 -9.76 12.28
N LEU A 63 -9.56 -11.03 12.44
CA LEU A 63 -8.49 -11.66 11.68
C LEU A 63 -8.85 -11.72 10.19
N GLN A 64 -10.07 -12.15 9.86
CA GLN A 64 -10.55 -12.18 8.48
C GLN A 64 -10.51 -10.79 7.84
N ALA A 65 -11.02 -9.77 8.54
CA ALA A 65 -10.96 -8.40 8.03
C ALA A 65 -9.51 -7.90 7.80
N LYS A 66 -8.57 -8.31 8.65
CA LYS A 66 -7.15 -7.98 8.47
C LYS A 66 -6.53 -8.70 7.27
N ILE A 67 -6.88 -9.97 7.07
CA ILE A 67 -6.45 -10.75 5.90
C ILE A 67 -7.01 -10.13 4.62
N ASP A 68 -8.29 -9.77 4.59
CA ASP A 68 -8.92 -9.15 3.42
C ASP A 68 -8.26 -7.80 3.10
N SER A 69 -7.93 -7.01 4.12
CA SER A 69 -7.15 -5.77 3.95
C SER A 69 -5.76 -6.04 3.36
N LEU A 70 -5.06 -7.09 3.80
CA LEU A 70 -3.74 -7.44 3.26
C LEU A 70 -3.83 -7.97 1.83
N ASN A 71 -4.89 -8.69 1.48
CA ASN A 71 -5.13 -9.11 0.09
C ASN A 71 -5.38 -7.90 -0.83
N SER A 72 -6.12 -6.89 -0.36
CA SER A 72 -6.28 -5.63 -1.10
C SER A 72 -4.94 -4.93 -1.27
N GLU A 73 -4.14 -4.80 -0.20
CA GLU A 73 -2.80 -4.19 -0.25
C GLU A 73 -1.87 -4.94 -1.21
N ALA A 74 -1.91 -6.28 -1.22
CA ALA A 74 -1.15 -7.08 -2.17
C ALA A 74 -1.56 -6.79 -3.63
N GLY A 75 -2.86 -6.63 -3.89
CA GLY A 75 -3.38 -6.24 -5.21
C GLY A 75 -2.92 -4.84 -5.63
N GLU A 76 -2.93 -3.88 -4.70
CA GLU A 76 -2.41 -2.53 -4.94
C GLU A 76 -0.91 -2.53 -5.23
N LEU A 77 -0.11 -3.29 -4.47
CA LEU A 77 1.32 -3.43 -4.69
C LEU A 77 1.63 -4.10 -6.05
N ASN A 78 0.84 -5.10 -6.43
CA ASN A 78 0.96 -5.75 -7.73
C ASN A 78 0.69 -4.74 -8.88
N GLY A 79 -0.40 -3.97 -8.77
CA GLY A 79 -0.73 -2.92 -9.74
C GLY A 79 0.31 -1.80 -9.80
N GLU A 80 0.84 -1.38 -8.64
CA GLU A 80 1.91 -0.39 -8.55
C GLU A 80 3.19 -0.90 -9.23
N CYS A 81 3.56 -2.17 -9.01
CA CYS A 81 4.73 -2.77 -9.66
C CYS A 81 4.57 -2.85 -11.18
N ALA A 82 3.40 -3.26 -11.68
CA ALA A 82 3.13 -3.31 -13.11
C ALA A 82 3.27 -1.91 -13.77
N ARG A 83 2.67 -0.88 -13.16
CA ARG A 83 2.79 0.51 -13.62
C ARG A 83 4.24 1.01 -13.60
N LEU A 84 5.02 0.65 -12.57
CA LEU A 84 6.43 1.03 -12.49
C LEU A 84 7.27 0.36 -13.59
N ARG A 85 6.96 -0.89 -13.96
CA ARG A 85 7.62 -1.58 -15.07
C ARG A 85 7.31 -0.94 -16.42
N GLU A 86 6.04 -0.63 -16.68
CA GLU A 86 5.65 0.10 -17.90
C GLU A 86 6.36 1.46 -17.99
N LYS A 87 6.44 2.18 -16.87
CA LYS A 87 7.16 3.45 -16.79
C LYS A 87 8.66 3.27 -17.04
N ALA A 88 9.29 2.20 -16.53
CA ALA A 88 10.69 1.88 -16.84
C ALA A 88 10.90 1.64 -18.34
N THR A 89 10.02 0.87 -18.99
CA THR A 89 10.06 0.65 -20.45
C THR A 89 9.92 1.97 -21.22
N SER A 90 9.04 2.87 -20.78
CA SER A 90 8.90 4.21 -21.36
C SER A 90 10.18 5.03 -21.25
N PHE A 91 10.90 4.94 -20.12
CA PHE A 91 12.20 5.59 -19.96
C PHE A 91 13.26 5.04 -20.92
N THR A 92 13.28 3.74 -21.19
CA THR A 92 14.18 3.15 -22.19
C THR A 92 13.98 3.79 -23.56
N THR A 93 12.73 3.83 -24.05
CA THR A 93 12.41 4.45 -25.35
C THR A 93 12.70 5.96 -25.37
N ARG A 94 12.42 6.67 -24.27
CA ARG A 94 12.75 8.10 -24.15
C ARG A 94 14.25 8.36 -24.14
N ALA A 95 15.04 7.47 -23.54
CA ALA A 95 16.49 7.59 -23.50
C ALA A 95 17.13 7.34 -24.87
N GLU A 96 16.59 6.43 -25.68
CA GLU A 96 17.01 6.18 -27.06
C GLU A 96 16.73 7.39 -27.96
N THR A 97 15.59 8.04 -27.78
CA THR A 97 15.18 9.22 -28.56
C THR A 97 15.77 10.54 -28.07
N THR A 98 16.35 10.56 -26.86
CA THR A 98 17.00 11.73 -26.25
C THR A 98 18.46 11.41 -25.91
N PRO A 99 19.32 11.25 -26.92
CA PRO A 99 20.73 10.94 -26.69
C PRO A 99 21.43 12.09 -25.96
N ALA A 100 22.56 11.76 -25.33
CA ALA A 100 23.43 12.78 -24.78
C ALA A 100 23.96 13.69 -25.90
N PRO A 101 24.08 15.01 -25.68
CA PRO A 101 24.69 15.90 -26.65
C PRO A 101 26.13 15.44 -26.95
N ALA A 102 26.46 15.32 -28.24
CA ALA A 102 27.74 14.72 -28.67
C ALA A 102 28.95 15.58 -28.29
N GLU A 103 28.84 16.92 -28.38
CA GLU A 103 29.90 17.83 -27.98
C GLU A 103 29.35 19.24 -27.76
N ALA A 104 29.97 19.97 -26.82
CA ALA A 104 29.67 21.39 -26.64
C ALA A 104 30.14 22.17 -27.88
N PRO A 105 29.32 23.08 -28.44
CA PRO A 105 29.75 23.91 -29.55
C PRO A 105 31.04 24.67 -29.18
N PRO A 106 31.99 24.83 -30.12
CA PRO A 106 33.16 25.66 -29.89
C PRO A 106 32.77 27.04 -29.36
N LYS A 107 33.53 27.55 -28.40
CA LYS A 107 33.29 28.90 -27.85
C LYS A 107 33.44 29.90 -29.00
N ARG A 108 32.36 30.63 -29.30
CA ARG A 108 32.32 31.65 -30.36
C ARG A 108 33.08 32.88 -29.89
N ASP A 109 33.73 33.59 -30.81
CA ASP A 109 34.31 34.90 -30.50
C ASP A 109 33.22 35.87 -30.04
N ALA A 110 33.59 36.83 -29.19
CA ALA A 110 32.67 37.82 -28.61
C ALA A 110 31.84 38.57 -29.69
N LEU A 111 32.39 38.73 -30.90
CA LEU A 111 31.71 39.39 -32.02
C LEU A 111 30.58 38.54 -32.64
N PHE A 112 30.58 37.23 -32.44
CA PHE A 112 29.63 36.27 -32.98
C PHE A 112 28.77 35.60 -31.90
N GLU A 113 28.81 36.11 -30.65
CA GLU A 113 27.92 35.65 -29.60
C GLU A 113 26.45 35.84 -30.01
N ARG A 114 25.62 34.86 -29.68
CA ARG A 114 24.19 34.95 -29.94
C ARG A 114 23.59 36.06 -29.06
N ASN A 115 22.77 36.92 -29.65
CA ASN A 115 21.91 37.81 -28.89
C ASN A 115 20.88 36.99 -28.09
N SER A 116 20.43 37.54 -26.96
CA SER A 116 19.48 36.86 -26.05
C SER A 116 18.09 36.62 -26.65
N THR A 117 17.81 37.14 -27.85
CA THR A 117 16.56 37.00 -28.58
C THR A 117 16.62 35.92 -29.68
N ALA A 118 17.79 35.34 -29.96
CA ALA A 118 17.91 34.24 -30.91
C ALA A 118 17.28 32.94 -30.36
N PRO A 119 16.67 32.10 -31.23
CA PRO A 119 16.22 30.77 -30.83
C PRO A 119 17.35 29.93 -30.24
N PRO A 120 17.06 29.05 -29.25
CA PRO A 120 18.05 28.17 -28.63
C PRO A 120 18.84 27.39 -29.66
N GLY A 121 20.13 27.16 -29.39
CA GLY A 121 20.92 26.25 -30.21
C GLY A 121 20.36 24.83 -30.15
N GLN A 122 20.62 24.04 -31.20
CA GLN A 122 20.29 22.61 -31.20
C GLN A 122 20.92 21.89 -29.99
N TYR A 123 22.16 22.25 -29.64
CA TYR A 123 22.83 21.76 -28.43
C TYR A 123 22.07 22.12 -27.15
N ASP A 124 21.68 23.38 -26.97
CA ASP A 124 20.96 23.83 -25.77
C ASP A 124 19.58 23.15 -25.65
N ALA A 125 18.90 22.96 -26.79
CA ALA A 125 17.64 22.25 -26.85
C ALA A 125 17.80 20.76 -26.47
N GLN A 126 18.83 20.09 -26.99
CA GLN A 126 19.17 18.71 -26.63
C GLN A 126 19.55 18.57 -25.15
N LEU A 127 20.37 19.49 -24.64
CA LEU A 127 20.78 19.51 -23.24
C LEU A 127 19.57 19.72 -22.31
N LYS A 128 18.67 20.65 -22.67
CA LYS A 128 17.42 20.87 -21.93
C LYS A 128 16.53 19.62 -21.94
N ALA A 129 16.34 18.98 -23.09
CA ALA A 129 15.56 17.75 -23.20
C ALA A 129 16.17 16.61 -22.37
N ARG A 130 17.50 16.44 -22.43
CA ARG A 130 18.22 15.44 -21.63
C ARG A 130 18.10 15.72 -20.14
N ASN A 131 18.25 16.96 -19.70
CA ASN A 131 18.13 17.34 -18.29
C ASN A 131 16.71 17.11 -17.75
N LEU A 132 15.67 17.37 -18.55
CA LEU A 132 14.29 17.04 -18.19
C LEU A 132 14.10 15.53 -18.03
N LEU A 133 14.62 14.74 -18.97
CA LEU A 133 14.58 13.28 -18.88
C LEU A 133 15.28 12.75 -17.62
N LEU A 134 16.45 13.30 -17.29
CA LEU A 134 17.17 12.97 -16.06
C LEU A 134 16.38 13.35 -14.82
N GLY A 135 15.76 14.54 -14.80
CA GLY A 135 14.89 14.97 -13.68
C GLY A 135 13.73 14.00 -13.44
N ASP A 136 13.05 13.61 -14.52
CA ASP A 136 11.95 12.62 -14.47
C ASP A 136 12.44 11.25 -13.98
N TRP A 137 13.61 10.83 -14.43
CA TRP A 137 14.24 9.56 -14.04
C TRP A 137 14.54 9.52 -12.55
N LEU A 138 15.12 10.58 -11.99
CA LEU A 138 15.42 10.69 -10.55
C LEU A 138 14.15 10.60 -9.69
N LEU A 139 13.04 11.20 -10.14
CA LEU A 139 11.75 11.08 -9.46
C LEU A 139 11.22 9.65 -9.52
N PHE A 140 11.34 9.00 -10.68
CA PHE A 140 10.97 7.60 -10.83
C PHE A 140 11.79 6.65 -9.94
N GLU A 141 13.10 6.87 -9.80
CA GLU A 141 13.93 6.07 -8.87
C GLU A 141 13.47 6.23 -7.41
N LYS A 142 12.95 7.41 -7.03
CA LYS A 142 12.32 7.59 -5.71
C LYS A 142 11.03 6.78 -5.59
N ASP A 143 10.20 6.74 -6.63
CA ASP A 143 8.98 5.92 -6.67
C ASP A 143 9.31 4.43 -6.49
N VAL A 144 10.32 3.91 -7.21
CA VAL A 144 10.77 2.51 -7.12
C VAL A 144 11.27 2.16 -5.71
N ARG A 145 12.00 3.07 -5.07
CA ARG A 145 12.45 2.90 -3.68
C ARG A 145 11.30 2.97 -2.68
N ALA A 146 10.32 3.84 -2.91
CA ALA A 146 9.12 3.91 -2.09
C ALA A 146 8.31 2.62 -2.17
N TYR A 147 8.11 2.07 -3.38
CA TYR A 147 7.49 0.77 -3.60
C TYR A 147 8.22 -0.34 -2.84
N SER A 148 9.55 -0.41 -2.95
CA SER A 148 10.35 -1.42 -2.25
C SER A 148 10.13 -1.37 -0.74
N LYS A 149 10.12 -0.16 -0.15
CA LYS A 149 9.82 0.04 1.28
C LYS A 149 8.41 -0.37 1.66
N LYS A 150 7.41 -0.15 0.80
CA LYS A 150 6.03 -0.61 1.04
C LYS A 150 5.97 -2.14 1.04
N LEU A 151 6.62 -2.80 0.08
CA LEU A 151 6.68 -4.26 0.03
C LEU A 151 7.35 -4.85 1.27
N ASP A 152 8.46 -4.27 1.73
CA ASP A 152 9.14 -4.75 2.95
C ASP A 152 8.25 -4.62 4.20
N ARG A 153 7.43 -3.54 4.28
CA ARG A 153 6.44 -3.37 5.36
C ARG A 153 5.29 -4.37 5.27
N PHE A 154 4.80 -4.63 4.07
CA PHE A 154 3.78 -5.63 3.81
C PHE A 154 4.26 -7.02 4.22
N GLU A 155 5.47 -7.41 3.78
CA GLU A 155 6.12 -8.67 4.17
C GLU A 155 6.22 -8.79 5.70
N GLY A 156 6.73 -7.76 6.38
CA GLY A 156 6.82 -7.76 7.84
C GLY A 156 5.46 -7.85 8.55
N THR A 157 4.40 -7.28 7.96
CA THR A 157 3.04 -7.35 8.50
C THR A 157 2.43 -8.74 8.35
N VAL A 158 2.62 -9.37 7.18
CA VAL A 158 2.19 -10.75 6.92
C VAL A 158 2.93 -11.72 7.84
N GLU A 159 4.26 -11.58 7.96
CA GLU A 159 5.07 -12.43 8.82
C GLU A 159 4.69 -12.28 10.30
N GLY A 160 4.48 -11.04 10.78
CA GLY A 160 4.02 -10.78 12.14
C GLY A 160 2.65 -11.41 12.41
N LEU A 161 1.70 -11.22 11.49
CA LEU A 161 0.36 -11.79 11.64
C LEU A 161 0.38 -13.32 11.65
N ARG A 162 1.24 -13.93 10.84
CA ARG A 162 1.45 -15.38 10.84
C ARG A 162 1.99 -15.87 12.18
N LYS A 163 3.02 -15.21 12.73
CA LYS A 163 3.60 -15.60 14.03
C LYS A 163 2.58 -15.55 15.16
N ASP A 164 1.66 -14.58 15.11
CA ASP A 164 0.63 -14.40 16.13
C ASP A 164 -0.49 -15.47 16.06
N HIS A 165 -0.69 -16.10 14.90
CA HIS A 165 -1.87 -16.93 14.64
C HIS A 165 -1.60 -18.35 14.15
N VAL A 166 -0.41 -18.63 13.63
CA VAL A 166 -0.02 -19.95 13.12
C VAL A 166 1.05 -20.53 14.01
N LYS A 167 0.72 -21.59 14.76
CA LYS A 167 1.68 -22.31 15.60
C LYS A 167 2.42 -23.38 14.76
N PRO A 168 3.75 -23.50 14.88
CA PRO A 168 4.48 -24.57 14.21
C PRO A 168 3.98 -25.94 14.67
N GLY A 169 3.62 -26.82 13.73
CA GLY A 169 3.23 -28.21 14.01
C GLY A 169 1.75 -28.46 14.29
N GLN A 170 0.89 -27.43 14.26
CA GLN A 170 -0.56 -27.60 14.37
C GLN A 170 -1.17 -27.88 12.97
N ALA A 171 -2.14 -28.80 12.88
CA ALA A 171 -2.84 -29.06 11.62
C ALA A 171 -3.52 -27.76 11.14
N MET A 172 -3.23 -27.36 9.90
CA MET A 172 -3.75 -26.15 9.28
C MET A 172 -5.28 -26.26 9.18
N GLY A 173 -6.02 -25.37 9.85
CA GLY A 173 -7.44 -25.20 9.68
C GLY A 173 -7.78 -24.26 8.51
N LYS A 174 -9.05 -23.90 8.38
CA LYS A 174 -9.52 -22.98 7.32
C LYS A 174 -8.85 -21.60 7.38
N MET A 175 -8.54 -21.11 8.58
CA MET A 175 -7.92 -19.80 8.78
C MET A 175 -6.45 -19.81 8.37
N GLU A 176 -5.77 -20.93 8.54
CA GLU A 176 -4.36 -21.10 8.19
C GLU A 176 -4.13 -21.15 6.67
N HIS A 177 -5.09 -21.65 5.89
CA HIS A 177 -5.04 -21.59 4.42
C HIS A 177 -5.08 -20.15 3.87
N HIS A 178 -5.69 -19.22 4.58
CA HIS A 178 -5.67 -17.82 4.16
C HIS A 178 -4.26 -17.20 4.27
N PHE A 179 -3.40 -17.71 5.15
CA PHE A 179 -2.00 -17.29 5.23
C PHE A 179 -1.18 -17.82 4.05
N GLU A 180 -1.46 -19.01 3.55
CA GLU A 180 -0.82 -19.56 2.35
C GLU A 180 -1.04 -18.64 1.13
N GLY A 181 -2.25 -18.09 0.99
CA GLY A 181 -2.55 -17.08 -0.04
C GLY A 181 -1.70 -15.81 0.09
N LEU A 182 -1.54 -15.30 1.33
CA LEU A 182 -0.70 -14.12 1.60
C LEU A 182 0.79 -14.40 1.38
N GLU A 183 1.27 -15.59 1.74
CA GLU A 183 2.67 -15.99 1.49
C GLU A 183 2.98 -16.10 0.01
N ASN A 184 2.07 -16.70 -0.76
CA ASN A 184 2.18 -16.74 -2.21
C ASN A 184 2.17 -15.33 -2.81
N ALA A 185 1.34 -14.42 -2.28
CA ALA A 185 1.35 -13.03 -2.70
C ALA A 185 2.70 -12.34 -2.40
N VAL A 186 3.26 -12.52 -1.20
CA VAL A 186 4.60 -12.00 -0.84
C VAL A 186 5.67 -12.54 -1.79
N PHE A 187 5.65 -13.85 -2.05
CA PHE A 187 6.60 -14.49 -2.95
C PHE A 187 6.53 -13.89 -4.37
N ASN A 188 5.34 -13.81 -4.94
CA ASN A 188 5.11 -13.25 -6.27
C ASN A 188 5.53 -11.78 -6.34
N LEU A 189 5.21 -10.97 -5.33
CA LEU A 189 5.61 -9.56 -5.28
C LEU A 189 7.14 -9.39 -5.19
N LYS A 190 7.85 -10.30 -4.51
CA LYS A 190 9.32 -10.28 -4.45
C LYS A 190 9.96 -10.67 -5.77
N GLU A 191 9.36 -11.62 -6.49
CA GLU A 191 9.75 -11.94 -7.87
C GLU A 191 9.55 -10.72 -8.77
N GLN A 192 8.37 -10.11 -8.74
CA GLN A 192 8.07 -8.89 -9.51
C GLN A 192 9.00 -7.73 -9.17
N ARG A 193 9.37 -7.53 -7.89
CA ARG A 193 10.39 -6.55 -7.48
C ARG A 193 11.71 -6.82 -8.16
N THR A 194 12.10 -8.08 -8.28
CA THR A 194 13.35 -8.48 -8.94
C THR A 194 13.29 -8.17 -10.44
N GLU A 195 12.16 -8.43 -11.09
CA GLU A 195 11.95 -8.07 -12.49
C GLU A 195 11.92 -6.55 -12.71
N LEU A 196 11.27 -5.80 -11.82
CA LEU A 196 11.31 -4.33 -11.84
C LEU A 196 12.74 -3.82 -11.68
N LYS A 197 13.52 -4.38 -10.76
CA LYS A 197 14.93 -4.01 -10.57
C LYS A 197 15.76 -4.27 -11.85
N LYS A 198 15.53 -5.39 -12.53
CA LYS A 198 16.16 -5.69 -13.83
C LYS A 198 15.74 -4.67 -14.90
N ALA A 199 14.45 -4.34 -14.99
CA ALA A 199 13.94 -3.35 -15.93
C ALA A 199 14.55 -1.96 -15.70
N VAL A 200 14.62 -1.51 -14.44
CA VAL A 200 15.26 -0.25 -14.05
C VAL A 200 16.75 -0.24 -14.39
N ALA A 201 17.48 -1.32 -14.10
CA ALA A 201 18.90 -1.44 -14.42
C ALA A 201 19.18 -1.49 -15.94
N GLY A 202 18.21 -1.93 -16.75
CA GLY A 202 18.31 -1.94 -18.21
C GLY A 202 18.09 -0.57 -18.87
N VAL A 203 17.66 0.45 -18.13
CA VAL A 203 17.45 1.80 -18.68
C VAL A 203 18.81 2.49 -18.88
N PRO A 204 19.13 3.00 -20.09
CA PRO A 204 20.41 3.65 -20.40
C PRO A 204 20.44 5.11 -19.89
N LEU A 205 20.09 5.29 -18.63
CA LEU A 205 20.15 6.55 -17.89
C LEU A 205 21.05 6.35 -16.67
N PRO A 206 21.81 7.39 -16.25
CA PRO A 206 22.63 7.28 -15.06
C PRO A 206 21.74 6.95 -13.86
N VAL A 207 22.05 5.84 -13.20
CA VAL A 207 21.51 5.52 -11.89
C VAL A 207 22.04 6.57 -10.92
N SER A 208 21.18 7.07 -10.02
CA SER A 208 21.69 7.83 -8.88
C SER A 208 22.62 6.94 -8.08
N GLN A 209 23.94 7.05 -8.30
CA GLN A 209 24.90 6.75 -7.27
C GLN A 209 24.66 7.79 -6.18
N GLU A 210 23.74 7.50 -5.26
CA GLU A 210 23.80 8.11 -3.94
C GLU A 210 25.16 7.72 -3.36
N VAL A 211 26.13 8.63 -3.55
CA VAL A 211 27.21 8.95 -2.63
C VAL A 211 27.81 7.72 -1.94
N ILE A 212 28.65 7.00 -2.67
CA ILE A 212 29.83 6.41 -2.03
C ILE A 212 30.72 7.59 -1.68
N ARG A 213 30.52 8.18 -0.49
CA ARG A 213 31.47 9.05 0.22
C ARG A 213 30.99 9.26 1.66
N GLU A 214 31.48 8.33 2.46
CA GLU A 214 31.99 8.47 3.82
C GLU A 214 31.02 8.95 4.90
N ASP A 215 30.60 7.97 5.70
CA ASP A 215 30.54 8.12 7.15
C ASP A 215 31.83 8.80 7.63
N GLY A 216 31.78 10.12 7.75
CA GLY A 216 32.71 10.92 8.55
C GLY A 216 32.56 10.53 10.02
N LYS A 217 33.06 9.36 10.37
CA LYS A 217 33.49 9.02 11.73
C LYS A 217 34.91 9.58 11.91
N ASP A 218 35.04 10.90 12.01
CA ASP A 218 36.14 11.48 12.76
C ASP A 218 35.75 11.48 14.23
N LYS A 219 35.85 10.29 14.83
CA LYS A 219 36.05 10.15 16.26
C LYS A 219 37.54 10.27 16.50
N ASP A 220 37.91 11.26 17.28
CA ASP A 220 38.91 11.14 18.35
C ASP A 220 40.12 10.28 17.99
N ARG A 221 41.08 10.86 17.27
CA ARG A 221 42.48 10.42 17.38
C ARG A 221 43.41 11.59 17.11
N TYR A 222 43.62 12.37 18.17
CA TYR A 222 44.97 12.88 18.43
C TYR A 222 45.93 11.69 18.48
N PRO A 223 47.06 11.77 17.79
CA PRO A 223 48.30 11.25 18.34
C PRO A 223 49.17 12.44 18.77
N HIS A 224 49.43 12.46 20.07
CA HIS A 224 50.56 13.14 20.68
C HIS A 224 51.88 12.79 19.97
N ALA A 225 52.76 13.80 19.94
CA ALA A 225 54.22 13.74 19.86
C ALA A 225 54.82 13.37 18.49
N LEU A 226 55.89 14.01 18.00
CA LEU A 226 57.14 14.35 18.70
C LEU A 226 57.82 15.61 18.10
N PRO A 227 58.68 16.33 18.88
CA PRO A 227 59.61 17.34 18.37
C PRO A 227 60.88 16.65 17.83
N PRO A 228 61.62 17.25 16.87
CA PRO A 228 62.89 17.95 17.19
C PRO A 228 63.21 19.08 16.16
N LYS A 229 64.23 19.94 16.23
CA LYS A 229 65.44 20.13 17.04
C LYS A 229 65.85 21.60 16.91
#